data_AF-A0A2R6RZ81-F1
#
_entry.id   AF-A0A2R6RZ81-F1
#
_cell.length_a   1.000
_cell.length_b   1.000
_cell.length_c   1.000
_cell.angle_alpha   90.00
_cell.angle_beta   90.00
_cell.angle_gamma   90.00
#
_symmetry.space_group_name_H-M   'P 1'
#
loop_
_entity.id
_entity.type
_entity.pdbx_description
1 polymer ?
#
loop_
_entity_poly.entity_id
_entity_poly.type
_entity_poly.pdbx_seq_one_letter_code
_entity_poly.pdbx_strand_id
1 'polypeptide(L)'
;MKIRNKTLNGGRAERNEYILLHEFHRLKYICPDKQWGKKAEAVVKEENDEDEKKGGKKGKGKRDKYKGGLVFEPKRGLWDKFILVMDFNSLYPSIIQEYNIDFTTVEPVEDEDGEEKIPEPPSSEVNQGVLPRLIATLVNRRRQVKSLMKDKKATQSQLLQWDIKQMALKLTANSMYGCLGFEYSRFYARPLAALTTFKGREILTHTKELAESLQLDVVYGDTDSVFVNSNVTDWQEAMKISGEFKKAVNDRYKLLEIDLDGVFQRLLLLQKKKYAAIKVEDGTHFSTEVKGLDMKRREYCALSKSVSQYVLEHILSGEATETVVERIHDYLTKMGEDVRGGKVKLDEFIIFKRLGKNPEDYPDAKSQPHVQVALRMKARGGTPRSGDVIPYIFCFGDGGETAKNAQADRAKHPDEIRKVGSDLNIGLDPNRYRGTNATESEGRYFSSLDSLISDSERYKDSDPFLVRCRSCKGEVAFAPIIDRKSAGPACPACQASFGTASLQVQLEVQIRDHISKYYEGWTVCDDQTCGNRTRMMGVYGRRCLKPGCQGKVKFEYSDAQLYTQLRYYGYLFKNNNILTTDMEVLLTKQKDLLKTMTMTVDKYLDQCGRRWVELSGLFSFMKV
;
A
#
# COMPACT_ATOMS: atom_id res chain seq x y z
N MET A 1 -29.68 -0.83 33.38
CA MET A 1 -29.93 -1.33 32.01
C MET A 1 -29.53 -0.35 30.90
N LYS A 2 -29.79 0.98 31.00
CA LYS A 2 -29.52 1.96 29.92
C LYS A 2 -28.04 2.10 29.50
N ILE A 3 -27.07 1.96 30.40
CA ILE A 3 -25.62 2.11 30.07
C ILE A 3 -25.04 0.85 29.41
N ARG A 4 -25.49 -0.36 29.79
CA ARG A 4 -25.04 -1.62 29.18
C ARG A 4 -25.42 -1.71 27.70
N ASN A 5 -26.56 -1.12 27.33
CA ASN A 5 -27.03 -1.02 25.94
C ASN A 5 -26.04 -0.24 25.05
N LYS A 6 -25.43 0.84 25.57
CA LYS A 6 -24.47 1.66 24.82
C LYS A 6 -23.19 0.91 24.44
N THR A 7 -22.68 0.06 25.32
CA THR A 7 -21.51 -0.79 25.00
C THR A 7 -21.83 -1.84 23.92
N LEU A 8 -23.09 -2.28 23.83
CA LEU A 8 -23.54 -3.26 22.84
C LEU A 8 -23.86 -2.61 21.47
N ASN A 9 -24.18 -1.31 21.44
CA ASN A 9 -24.56 -0.58 20.24
C ASN A 9 -23.38 -0.07 19.39
N GLY A 10 -22.13 -0.41 19.74
CA GLY A 10 -20.94 0.08 19.04
C GLY A 10 -20.54 1.49 19.49
N GLY A 11 -19.27 1.67 19.84
CA GLY A 11 -18.75 2.93 20.38
C GLY A 11 -17.51 2.72 21.24
N ARG A 12 -16.32 2.60 20.61
CA ARG A 12 -15.05 2.53 21.36
C ARG A 12 -14.74 3.87 22.02
N ALA A 13 -15.01 4.98 21.32
CA ALA A 13 -14.78 6.32 21.86
C ALA A 13 -15.70 6.61 23.06
N GLU A 14 -16.98 6.26 22.98
CA GLU A 14 -17.92 6.49 24.10
C GLU A 14 -17.51 5.70 25.36
N ARG A 15 -16.99 4.47 25.23
CA ARG A 15 -16.49 3.71 26.40
C ARG A 15 -15.34 4.42 27.09
N ASN A 16 -14.35 4.86 26.33
CA ASN A 16 -13.19 5.54 26.88
C ASN A 16 -13.54 6.93 27.41
N GLU A 17 -14.52 7.62 26.80
CA GLU A 17 -15.10 8.85 27.34
C GLU A 17 -15.54 8.64 28.79
N TYR A 18 -16.39 7.64 29.07
CA TYR A 18 -16.85 7.39 30.44
C TYR A 18 -15.72 6.99 31.39
N ILE A 19 -14.76 6.19 30.94
CA ILE A 19 -13.61 5.79 31.78
C ILE A 19 -12.81 7.03 32.18
N LEU A 20 -12.52 7.93 31.23
CA LEU A 20 -11.83 9.18 31.52
C LEU A 20 -12.65 10.08 32.44
N LEU A 21 -13.95 10.25 32.19
CA LEU A 21 -14.83 11.04 33.06
C LEU A 21 -14.83 10.54 34.50
N HIS A 22 -14.92 9.22 34.70
CA HIS A 22 -14.88 8.63 36.04
C HIS A 22 -13.55 8.93 36.74
N GLU A 23 -12.43 8.85 36.02
CA GLU A 23 -11.11 9.06 36.58
C GLU A 23 -10.82 10.53 36.89
N PHE A 24 -11.14 11.44 35.96
CA PHE A 24 -11.02 12.89 36.19
C PHE A 24 -11.95 13.37 37.32
N HIS A 25 -13.19 12.87 37.38
CA HIS A 25 -14.11 13.20 38.48
C HIS A 25 -13.59 12.68 39.83
N ARG A 26 -13.01 11.48 39.86
CA ARG A 26 -12.39 10.91 41.07
C ARG A 26 -11.23 11.77 41.58
N LEU A 27 -10.45 12.32 40.66
CA LEU A 27 -9.32 13.21 40.93
C LEU A 27 -9.72 14.69 41.09
N LYS A 28 -11.03 15.02 41.09
CA LYS A 28 -11.57 16.38 41.25
C LYS A 28 -11.20 17.37 40.14
N TYR A 29 -10.91 16.87 38.94
CA TYR A 29 -10.76 17.71 37.75
C TYR A 29 -12.10 18.07 37.12
N ILE A 30 -12.13 19.23 36.47
CA ILE A 30 -13.23 19.63 35.59
C ILE A 30 -12.96 19.03 34.21
N CYS A 31 -13.95 18.34 33.65
CA CYS A 31 -13.84 17.73 32.33
C CYS A 31 -14.38 18.66 31.24
N PRO A 32 -13.92 18.52 29.98
CA PRO A 32 -14.50 19.25 28.85
C PRO A 32 -16.00 18.99 28.75
N ASP A 33 -16.82 19.99 28.42
CA ASP A 33 -18.23 19.77 28.17
C ASP A 33 -18.46 18.93 26.91
N LYS A 34 -19.52 18.11 26.93
CA LYS A 34 -19.88 17.34 25.76
C LYS A 34 -20.41 18.30 24.69
N GLN A 35 -19.95 18.18 23.45
CA GLN A 35 -20.44 19.02 22.37
C GLN A 35 -21.68 18.37 21.74
N TRP A 36 -22.83 19.08 21.73
CA TRP A 36 -24.08 18.63 21.12
C TRP A 36 -24.39 19.44 19.85
N GLY A 37 -24.83 18.79 18.76
CA GLY A 37 -25.20 19.44 17.48
C GLY A 37 -25.06 18.52 16.26
N LYS A 38 -25.16 19.05 15.03
CA LYS A 38 -25.02 18.28 13.76
C LYS A 38 -23.73 17.44 13.66
N LYS A 39 -22.69 17.79 14.43
CA LYS A 39 -21.46 16.98 14.58
C LYS A 39 -21.69 15.71 15.41
N ALA A 40 -22.57 15.71 16.42
CA ALA A 40 -22.91 14.56 17.26
C ALA A 40 -23.73 13.48 16.52
N GLU A 41 -24.62 13.88 15.60
CA GLU A 41 -25.35 12.94 14.72
C GLU A 41 -24.45 12.27 13.67
N ALA A 42 -23.33 12.91 13.31
CA ALA A 42 -22.30 12.33 12.46
C ALA A 42 -21.46 11.28 13.22
N VAL A 43 -21.28 11.40 14.54
CA VAL A 43 -20.58 10.42 15.39
C VAL A 43 -21.31 9.08 15.40
N VAL A 44 -22.62 9.09 15.64
CA VAL A 44 -23.42 7.84 15.69
C VAL A 44 -23.48 7.13 14.32
N LYS A 45 -23.38 7.88 13.22
CA LYS A 45 -23.32 7.32 11.86
C LYS A 45 -21.92 6.82 11.47
N GLU A 46 -20.86 7.58 11.76
CA GLU A 46 -19.48 7.13 11.48
C GLU A 46 -19.06 5.96 12.40
N GLU A 47 -19.50 5.90 13.67
CA GLU A 47 -19.18 4.79 14.58
C GLU A 47 -19.85 3.46 14.20
N ASN A 48 -21.06 3.49 13.64
CA ASN A 48 -21.72 2.28 13.12
C ASN A 48 -21.10 1.79 11.80
N ASP A 49 -20.57 2.70 10.97
CA ASP A 49 -19.88 2.38 9.71
C ASP A 49 -18.41 1.95 9.93
N GLU A 50 -17.79 2.24 11.07
CA GLU A 50 -16.41 1.81 11.36
C GLU A 50 -16.26 0.30 11.56
N ASP A 51 -17.30 -0.40 12.03
CA ASP A 51 -17.33 -1.87 12.10
C ASP A 51 -17.65 -2.52 10.72
N GLU A 52 -18.16 -1.75 9.73
CA GLU A 52 -18.39 -2.19 8.34
C GLU A 52 -17.94 -1.16 7.29
N LYS A 53 -16.62 -1.13 7.02
CA LYS A 53 -15.91 -0.46 5.90
C LYS A 53 -15.51 1.01 6.08
N LYS A 54 -14.20 1.22 5.87
CA LYS A 54 -13.57 2.45 5.34
C LYS A 54 -14.29 2.94 4.06
N GLY A 55 -15.20 3.90 4.18
CA GLY A 55 -15.87 4.51 3.03
C GLY A 55 -16.60 5.80 3.39
N GLY A 56 -15.86 6.92 3.44
CA GLY A 56 -16.34 8.19 3.97
C GLY A 56 -17.45 8.88 3.17
N LYS A 57 -18.36 9.52 3.92
CA LYS A 57 -19.00 10.78 3.53
C LYS A 57 -18.36 11.88 4.40
N LYS A 58 -17.84 12.96 3.81
CA LYS A 58 -17.46 14.15 4.60
C LYS A 58 -18.03 15.44 4.01
N GLY A 59 -18.75 16.16 4.85
CA GLY A 59 -19.06 17.57 4.69
C GLY A 59 -17.85 18.46 4.97
N LYS A 60 -17.96 19.71 4.52
CA LYS A 60 -16.93 20.78 4.55
C LYS A 60 -16.33 21.00 5.95
N GLY A 61 -15.00 21.11 6.01
CA GLY A 61 -14.24 21.62 7.16
C GLY A 61 -13.24 20.66 7.82
N LYS A 62 -12.56 19.79 7.06
CA LYS A 62 -11.61 18.83 7.64
C LYS A 62 -10.25 19.52 7.85
N ARG A 63 -9.86 19.80 9.11
CA ARG A 63 -8.48 20.13 9.48
C ARG A 63 -7.54 18.98 9.06
N ASP A 64 -6.31 19.30 8.67
CA ASP A 64 -5.36 18.33 8.12
C ASP A 64 -5.07 17.17 9.08
N LYS A 65 -4.90 15.97 8.51
CA LYS A 65 -4.59 14.76 9.27
C LYS A 65 -3.12 14.75 9.68
N TYR A 66 -2.82 14.60 10.97
CA TYR A 66 -1.46 14.39 11.46
C TYR A 66 -0.84 13.08 10.94
N LYS A 67 0.49 13.01 10.89
CA LYS A 67 1.25 11.85 10.39
C LYS A 67 1.06 10.64 11.31
N GLY A 68 0.59 9.51 10.76
CA GLY A 68 0.37 8.26 11.51
C GLY A 68 1.63 7.43 11.78
N GLY A 69 1.44 6.13 12.06
CA GLY A 69 2.53 5.17 12.31
C GLY A 69 3.48 4.99 11.12
N LEU A 70 4.70 4.52 11.41
CA LEU A 70 5.73 4.24 10.41
C LEU A 70 5.59 2.80 9.88
N VAL A 71 5.74 2.63 8.57
CA VAL A 71 5.83 1.32 7.92
C VAL A 71 7.06 1.35 7.03
N PHE A 72 8.06 0.53 7.36
CA PHE A 72 9.28 0.42 6.56
C PHE A 72 8.95 -0.13 5.17
N GLU A 73 9.75 0.25 4.17
CA GLU A 73 9.61 -0.36 2.85
C GLU A 73 10.09 -1.82 2.95
N PRO A 74 9.25 -2.81 2.59
CA PRO A 74 9.63 -4.21 2.69
C PRO A 74 10.77 -4.55 1.73
N LYS A 75 11.77 -5.29 2.20
CA LYS A 75 12.76 -5.94 1.34
C LYS A 75 12.12 -7.16 0.68
N ARG A 76 11.55 -6.93 -0.50
CA ARG A 76 10.72 -7.91 -1.21
C ARG A 76 11.54 -9.10 -1.67
N GLY A 77 11.02 -10.30 -1.47
CA GLY A 77 11.70 -11.53 -1.84
C GLY A 77 11.22 -12.72 -1.03
N LEU A 78 11.80 -13.87 -1.35
CA LEU A 78 11.73 -15.07 -0.55
C LEU A 78 12.92 -15.08 0.42
N TRP A 79 12.63 -15.25 1.70
CA TRP A 79 13.62 -15.35 2.76
C TRP A 79 13.60 -16.76 3.32
N ASP A 80 14.72 -17.46 3.17
CA ASP A 80 14.88 -18.88 3.53
C ASP A 80 15.58 -19.11 4.87
N LYS A 81 15.89 -18.03 5.59
CA LYS A 81 16.48 -18.04 6.93
C LYS A 81 15.44 -17.60 7.96
N PHE A 82 15.69 -17.90 9.23
CA PHE A 82 14.75 -17.54 10.29
C PHE A 82 14.55 -16.00 10.36
N ILE A 83 13.29 -15.59 10.30
CA ILE A 83 12.87 -14.20 10.52
C ILE A 83 12.21 -14.11 11.89
N LEU A 84 12.79 -13.31 12.77
CA LEU A 84 12.28 -13.01 14.10
C LEU A 84 11.25 -11.88 13.99
N VAL A 85 10.03 -12.16 14.43
CA VAL A 85 8.96 -11.15 14.49
C VAL A 85 8.95 -10.58 15.91
N MET A 86 9.51 -9.38 16.04
CA MET A 86 9.61 -8.68 17.31
C MET A 86 8.54 -7.59 17.36
N ASP A 87 7.67 -7.63 18.37
CA ASP A 87 6.51 -6.73 18.50
C ASP A 87 6.52 -6.01 19.85
N PHE A 88 6.18 -4.72 19.85
CA PHE A 88 6.06 -3.94 21.07
C PHE A 88 4.73 -4.21 21.77
N ASN A 89 4.80 -4.56 23.05
CA ASN A 89 3.63 -4.84 23.86
C ASN A 89 2.75 -3.59 24.03
N SER A 90 1.70 -3.48 23.21
CA SER A 90 0.76 -2.34 23.24
C SER A 90 1.48 -1.00 23.09
N LEU A 91 2.17 -0.82 21.94
CA LEU A 91 3.07 0.30 21.66
C LEU A 91 2.55 1.67 22.17
N TYR A 92 1.42 2.16 21.66
CA TYR A 92 0.94 3.51 22.02
C TYR A 92 0.56 3.67 23.50
N PRO A 93 -0.19 2.75 24.13
CA PRO A 93 -0.37 2.76 25.58
C PRO A 93 0.94 2.80 26.38
N SER A 94 1.96 2.09 25.93
CA SER A 94 3.27 2.05 26.59
C SER A 94 4.04 3.35 26.39
N ILE A 95 4.01 3.96 25.20
CA ILE A 95 4.60 5.28 24.91
C ILE A 95 3.96 6.37 25.78
N ILE A 96 2.63 6.35 25.93
CA ILE A 96 1.92 7.32 26.77
C ILE A 96 2.42 7.24 28.22
N GLN A 97 2.72 6.03 28.72
CA GLN A 97 3.26 5.84 30.05
C GLN A 97 4.73 6.22 30.16
N GLU A 98 5.57 5.78 29.21
CA GLU A 98 7.02 6.02 29.18
C GLU A 98 7.35 7.51 29.21
N TYR A 99 6.63 8.32 28.40
CA TYR A 99 6.87 9.75 28.25
C TYR A 99 5.85 10.63 29.01
N ASN A 100 5.07 10.04 29.92
CA ASN A 100 4.08 10.75 30.72
C ASN A 100 3.15 11.68 29.89
N ILE A 101 2.67 11.21 28.74
CA ILE A 101 1.86 12.02 27.80
C ILE A 101 0.43 12.13 28.35
N ASP A 102 0.02 13.33 28.75
CA ASP A 102 -1.30 13.58 29.32
C ASP A 102 -1.79 15.00 29.03
N PHE A 103 -3.10 15.21 29.20
CA PHE A 103 -3.74 16.52 29.15
C PHE A 103 -3.19 17.50 30.19
N THR A 104 -2.65 17.02 31.31
CA THR A 104 -2.16 17.86 32.41
C THR A 104 -0.64 17.99 32.45
N THR A 105 0.10 17.33 31.54
CA THR A 105 1.57 17.26 31.61
C THR A 105 2.25 17.81 30.37
N VAL A 106 1.63 17.69 29.19
CA VAL A 106 2.17 18.22 27.94
C VAL A 106 1.65 19.64 27.73
N GLU A 107 2.56 20.59 27.56
CA GLU A 107 2.20 21.97 27.30
C GLU A 107 1.66 22.16 25.87
N PRO A 108 0.59 22.95 25.68
CA PRO A 108 0.10 23.27 24.34
C PRO A 108 1.13 24.12 23.58
N VAL A 109 1.44 23.72 22.35
CA VAL A 109 2.23 24.53 21.43
C VAL A 109 1.27 25.16 20.42
N GLU A 110 1.36 26.48 20.24
CA GLU A 110 0.57 27.19 19.23
C GLU A 110 1.16 26.93 17.83
N ASP A 111 0.28 26.72 16.85
CA ASP A 111 0.66 26.56 15.45
C ASP A 111 1.14 27.92 14.91
N GLU A 112 2.45 28.18 14.96
CA GLU A 112 3.06 29.31 14.24
C GLU A 112 3.25 28.94 12.75
N ASP A 113 2.81 29.83 11.85
CA ASP A 113 3.08 29.77 10.40
C ASP A 113 2.61 28.53 9.63
N GLY A 114 1.63 27.79 10.16
CA GLY A 114 1.01 26.66 9.46
C GLY A 114 1.86 25.39 9.41
N GLU A 115 2.99 25.36 10.12
CA GLU A 115 3.79 24.15 10.36
C GLU A 115 3.37 23.51 11.70
N GLU A 116 2.97 22.23 11.67
CA GLU A 116 2.55 21.49 12.86
C GLU A 116 3.77 21.21 13.77
N LYS A 117 3.97 22.06 14.78
CA LYS A 117 4.97 21.82 15.83
C LYS A 117 4.50 20.70 16.76
N ILE A 118 5.33 19.66 16.89
CA ILE A 118 5.07 18.53 17.78
C ILE A 118 5.56 18.92 19.17
N PRO A 119 4.73 18.86 20.23
CA PRO A 119 5.15 19.22 21.58
C PRO A 119 6.22 18.27 22.10
N GLU A 120 7.09 18.77 22.98
CA GLU A 120 8.09 17.94 23.65
C GLU A 120 7.47 17.14 24.81
N PRO A 121 8.02 15.95 25.14
CA PRO A 121 7.61 15.23 26.34
C PRO A 121 7.98 16.03 27.60
N PRO A 122 7.17 15.96 28.68
CA PRO A 122 7.45 16.64 29.93
C PRO A 122 8.74 16.15 30.60
N SER A 123 9.32 16.99 31.45
CA SER A 123 10.44 16.62 32.32
C SER A 123 10.08 15.44 33.23
N SER A 124 11.08 14.62 33.57
CA SER A 124 10.93 13.49 34.49
C SER A 124 10.55 13.88 35.92
N GLU A 125 10.66 15.17 36.27
CA GLU A 125 10.25 15.72 37.57
C GLU A 125 8.74 15.95 37.67
N VAL A 126 8.02 15.98 36.54
CA VAL A 126 6.57 16.18 36.51
C VAL A 126 5.86 14.92 37.00
N ASN A 127 4.96 15.11 37.97
CA ASN A 127 4.13 14.01 38.48
C ASN A 127 3.33 13.31 37.37
N GLN A 128 3.06 12.03 37.58
CA GLN A 128 2.38 11.23 36.56
C GLN A 128 0.95 11.73 36.31
N GLY A 129 0.64 12.02 35.04
CA GLY A 129 -0.67 12.52 34.60
C GLY A 129 -1.80 11.49 34.74
N VAL A 130 -3.03 11.93 34.44
CA VAL A 130 -4.23 11.11 34.61
C VAL A 130 -4.25 9.93 33.63
N LEU A 131 -3.98 10.18 32.35
CA LEU A 131 -4.02 9.17 31.30
C LEU A 131 -2.97 8.06 31.49
N PRO A 132 -1.68 8.35 31.76
CA PRO A 132 -0.68 7.33 32.08
C PRO A 132 -1.06 6.45 33.28
N ARG A 133 -1.59 7.03 34.36
CA ARG A 133 -2.02 6.28 35.56
C ARG A 133 -3.20 5.34 35.26
N LEU A 134 -4.16 5.81 34.48
CA LEU A 134 -5.30 5.01 34.06
C LEU A 134 -4.85 3.83 33.18
N ILE A 135 -3.97 4.08 32.21
CA ILE A 135 -3.43 3.02 31.35
C ILE A 135 -2.63 2.02 32.18
N ALA A 136 -1.78 2.48 33.10
CA ALA A 136 -1.04 1.61 34.01
C ALA A 136 -1.98 0.70 34.82
N THR A 137 -3.12 1.23 35.27
CA THR A 137 -4.15 0.44 35.97
C THR A 137 -4.74 -0.65 35.06
N LEU A 138 -5.05 -0.33 33.81
CA LEU A 138 -5.58 -1.29 32.83
C LEU A 138 -4.55 -2.39 32.50
N VAL A 139 -3.30 -2.01 32.28
CA VAL A 139 -2.19 -2.93 31.99
C VAL A 139 -1.90 -3.84 33.18
N ASN A 140 -1.84 -3.30 34.41
CA ASN A 140 -1.63 -4.07 35.63
C ASN A 140 -2.76 -5.07 35.88
N ARG A 141 -4.02 -4.67 35.69
CA ARG A 141 -5.16 -5.59 35.76
C ARG A 141 -5.07 -6.69 34.71
N ARG A 142 -4.62 -6.38 33.50
CA ARG A 142 -4.42 -7.37 32.43
C ARG A 142 -3.32 -8.37 32.81
N ARG A 143 -2.22 -7.89 33.41
CA ARG A 143 -1.13 -8.73 33.92
C ARG A 143 -1.60 -9.69 35.01
N GLN A 144 -2.42 -9.21 35.95
CA GLN A 144 -3.04 -10.06 36.98
C GLN A 144 -3.94 -11.15 36.37
N VAL A 145 -4.80 -10.79 35.42
CA VAL A 145 -5.67 -11.77 34.73
C VAL A 145 -4.84 -12.81 33.97
N LYS A 146 -3.81 -12.39 33.24
CA LYS A 146 -2.88 -13.32 32.58
C LYS A 146 -2.15 -14.23 33.56
N SER A 147 -1.82 -13.75 34.76
CA SER A 147 -1.23 -14.58 35.82
C SER A 147 -2.20 -15.68 36.27
N LEU A 148 -3.47 -15.35 36.48
CA LEU A 148 -4.52 -16.33 36.82
C LEU A 148 -4.67 -17.41 35.74
N MET A 149 -4.54 -17.04 34.46
CA MET A 149 -4.59 -18.00 33.35
C MET A 149 -3.44 -19.02 33.34
N LYS A 150 -2.36 -18.78 34.09
CA LYS A 150 -1.25 -19.74 34.23
C LYS A 150 -1.49 -20.76 35.35
N ASP A 151 -2.56 -20.61 36.14
CA ASP A 151 -2.87 -21.55 37.22
C ASP A 151 -3.36 -22.89 36.64
N LYS A 152 -2.66 -23.98 37.00
CA LYS A 152 -2.97 -25.34 36.57
C LYS A 152 -4.29 -25.87 37.16
N LYS A 153 -4.83 -25.23 38.19
CA LYS A 153 -6.11 -25.61 38.84
C LYS A 153 -7.33 -24.94 38.19
N ALA A 154 -7.13 -24.08 37.19
CA ALA A 154 -8.21 -23.36 36.55
C ALA A 154 -9.11 -24.30 35.72
N THR A 155 -10.41 -24.15 35.89
CA THR A 155 -11.40 -24.84 35.04
C THR A 155 -11.41 -24.24 33.63
N GLN A 156 -11.82 -25.02 32.63
CA GLN A 156 -11.93 -24.55 31.24
C GLN A 156 -12.83 -23.31 31.11
N SER A 157 -13.92 -23.24 31.90
CA SER A 157 -14.81 -22.07 31.92
C SER A 157 -14.12 -20.82 32.48
N GLN A 158 -13.25 -20.97 33.49
CA GLN A 158 -12.49 -19.85 34.05
C GLN A 158 -11.45 -19.34 33.05
N LEU A 159 -10.75 -20.26 32.36
CA LEU A 159 -9.78 -19.89 31.31
C LEU A 159 -10.44 -19.09 30.19
N LEU A 160 -11.60 -19.52 29.69
CA LEU A 160 -12.38 -18.78 28.70
C LEU A 160 -12.80 -17.39 29.20
N GLN A 161 -13.29 -17.30 30.44
CA GLN A 161 -13.71 -16.02 31.03
C GLN A 161 -12.53 -15.06 31.21
N TRP A 162 -11.37 -15.55 31.63
CA TRP A 162 -10.17 -14.75 31.79
C TRP A 162 -9.58 -14.33 30.45
N ASP A 163 -9.67 -15.17 29.41
CA ASP A 163 -9.27 -14.78 28.07
C ASP A 163 -10.12 -13.62 27.52
N ILE A 164 -11.45 -13.71 27.66
CA ILE A 164 -12.36 -12.60 27.32
C ILE A 164 -11.97 -11.34 28.11
N LYS A 165 -11.67 -11.47 29.41
CA LYS A 165 -11.31 -10.35 30.27
C LYS A 165 -9.97 -9.71 29.86
N GLN A 166 -8.94 -10.49 29.55
CA GLN A 166 -7.65 -9.94 29.11
C GLN A 166 -7.76 -9.27 27.73
N MET A 167 -8.57 -9.83 26.82
CA MET A 167 -8.82 -9.25 25.51
C MET A 167 -9.58 -7.92 25.64
N ALA A 168 -10.59 -7.85 26.50
CA ALA A 168 -11.33 -6.61 26.77
C ALA A 168 -10.41 -5.51 27.32
N LEU A 169 -9.52 -5.85 28.27
CA LEU A 169 -8.54 -4.92 28.82
C LEU A 169 -7.53 -4.45 27.76
N LYS A 170 -7.03 -5.36 26.89
CA LYS A 170 -6.15 -5.03 25.75
C LYS A 170 -6.82 -4.03 24.82
N LEU A 171 -8.05 -4.33 24.38
CA LEU A 171 -8.79 -3.48 23.45
C LEU A 171 -9.06 -2.10 24.05
N THR A 172 -9.46 -2.05 25.33
CA THR A 172 -9.71 -0.79 26.03
C THR A 172 -8.44 0.06 26.07
N ALA A 173 -7.31 -0.48 26.55
CA ALA A 173 -6.04 0.24 26.60
C ALA A 173 -5.59 0.75 25.22
N ASN A 174 -5.60 -0.10 24.18
CA ASN A 174 -5.22 0.30 22.82
C ASN A 174 -6.14 1.39 22.25
N SER A 175 -7.43 1.36 22.61
CA SER A 175 -8.39 2.36 22.14
C SER A 175 -8.29 3.71 22.87
N MET A 176 -7.58 3.80 24.01
CA MET A 176 -7.37 5.07 24.74
C MET A 176 -6.64 6.09 23.86
N TYR A 177 -5.57 5.69 23.18
CA TYR A 177 -4.90 6.53 22.18
C TYR A 177 -5.87 6.95 21.06
N GLY A 178 -6.71 6.03 20.59
CA GLY A 178 -7.69 6.31 19.53
C GLY A 178 -8.65 7.46 19.89
N CYS A 179 -8.90 7.69 21.18
CA CYS A 179 -9.76 8.79 21.65
C CYS A 179 -9.09 10.16 21.56
N LEU A 180 -7.75 10.22 21.65
CA LEU A 180 -7.00 11.46 21.49
C LEU A 180 -6.99 11.91 20.02
N GLY A 181 -6.94 10.96 19.07
CA GLY A 181 -6.86 11.23 17.64
C GLY A 181 -8.21 11.34 16.92
N PHE A 182 -9.32 10.96 17.57
CA PHE A 182 -10.66 11.00 16.98
C PHE A 182 -11.30 12.38 17.15
N GLU A 183 -11.48 13.11 16.05
CA GLU A 183 -11.99 14.49 16.02
C GLU A 183 -13.31 14.70 16.76
N TYR A 184 -14.16 13.68 16.81
CA TYR A 184 -15.45 13.76 17.49
C TYR A 184 -15.46 13.16 18.90
N SER A 185 -14.31 12.74 19.41
CA SER A 185 -14.15 12.35 20.81
C SER A 185 -14.33 13.57 21.71
N ARG A 186 -15.01 13.41 22.85
CA ARG A 186 -15.08 14.45 23.89
C ARG A 186 -13.69 14.83 24.43
N PHE A 187 -12.75 13.89 24.40
CA PHE A 187 -11.36 14.06 24.84
C PHE A 187 -10.40 14.13 23.65
N TYR A 188 -10.83 14.71 22.53
CA TYR A 188 -9.97 14.93 21.36
C TYR A 188 -8.81 15.86 21.71
N ALA A 189 -7.58 15.39 21.47
CA ALA A 189 -6.36 16.15 21.67
C ALA A 189 -5.33 15.76 20.60
N ARG A 190 -5.37 16.49 19.47
CA ARG A 190 -4.47 16.29 18.34
C ARG A 190 -2.98 16.34 18.72
N PRO A 191 -2.49 17.32 19.51
CA PRO A 191 -1.05 17.40 19.83
C PRO A 191 -0.54 16.16 20.57
N LEU A 192 -1.33 15.62 21.51
CA LEU A 192 -0.99 14.40 22.25
C LEU A 192 -0.96 13.17 21.34
N ALA A 193 -1.92 13.06 20.42
CA ALA A 193 -1.96 11.99 19.43
C ALA A 193 -0.76 12.07 18.46
N ALA A 194 -0.43 13.28 17.98
CA ALA A 194 0.72 13.53 17.12
C ALA A 194 2.03 13.17 17.81
N LEU A 195 2.26 13.63 19.06
CA LEU A 195 3.42 13.29 19.87
C LEU A 195 3.55 11.78 20.09
N THR A 196 2.46 11.10 20.44
CA THR A 196 2.46 9.63 20.63
C THR A 196 2.89 8.92 19.35
N THR A 197 2.36 9.32 18.19
CA THR A 197 2.78 8.71 16.92
C THR A 197 4.21 9.08 16.54
N PHE A 198 4.67 10.30 16.84
CA PHE A 198 6.04 10.73 16.60
C PHE A 198 7.04 9.86 17.37
N LYS A 199 6.83 9.70 18.68
CA LYS A 199 7.65 8.79 19.50
C LYS A 199 7.57 7.35 19.02
N GLY A 200 6.41 6.88 18.55
CA GLY A 200 6.30 5.55 17.95
C GLY A 200 7.16 5.37 16.70
N ARG A 201 7.24 6.39 15.83
CA ARG A 201 8.13 6.35 14.65
C ARG A 201 9.60 6.40 15.06
N GLU A 202 9.95 7.28 16.00
CA GLU A 202 11.31 7.42 16.55
C GLU A 202 11.80 6.09 17.15
N ILE A 203 11.00 5.47 18.02
CA ILE A 203 11.30 4.16 18.62
C ILE A 203 11.53 3.08 17.56
N LEU A 204 10.67 2.99 16.54
CA LEU A 204 10.85 2.01 15.48
C LEU A 204 12.15 2.24 14.70
N THR A 205 12.48 3.49 14.39
CA THR A 205 13.72 3.85 13.69
C THR A 205 14.94 3.49 14.55
N HIS A 206 14.96 3.84 15.84
CA HIS A 206 16.04 3.47 16.75
C HIS A 206 16.16 1.95 16.93
N THR A 207 15.03 1.23 16.94
CA THR A 207 15.02 -0.25 16.99
C THR A 207 15.65 -0.85 15.75
N LYS A 208 15.38 -0.25 14.57
CA LYS A 208 16.00 -0.65 13.30
C LYS A 208 17.50 -0.40 13.32
N GLU A 209 17.94 0.79 13.72
CA GLU A 209 19.36 1.16 13.83
C GLU A 209 20.11 0.26 14.82
N LEU A 210 19.48 -0.08 15.94
CA LEU A 210 20.03 -1.04 16.90
C LEU A 210 20.20 -2.43 16.27
N ALA A 211 19.19 -2.93 15.55
CA ALA A 211 19.30 -4.21 14.86
C ALA A 211 20.47 -4.19 13.84
N GLU A 212 20.58 -3.13 13.06
CA GLU A 212 21.68 -2.94 12.09
C GLU A 212 23.05 -2.87 12.78
N SER A 213 23.15 -2.24 13.95
CA SER A 213 24.39 -2.21 14.75
C SER A 213 24.82 -3.59 15.28
N LEU A 214 23.85 -4.50 15.45
CA LEU A 214 24.07 -5.89 15.84
C LEU A 214 24.25 -6.81 14.61
N GLN A 215 24.45 -6.24 13.42
CA GLN A 215 24.59 -6.97 12.15
C GLN A 215 23.36 -7.81 11.78
N LEU A 216 22.20 -7.44 12.32
CA LEU A 216 20.92 -8.05 12.00
C LEU A 216 20.21 -7.21 10.95
N ASP A 217 19.63 -7.87 9.95
CA ASP A 217 18.96 -7.17 8.87
C ASP A 217 17.45 -7.04 9.13
N VAL A 218 16.94 -5.81 9.14
CA VAL A 218 15.50 -5.55 9.27
C VAL A 218 14.85 -5.59 7.89
N VAL A 219 14.11 -6.68 7.63
CA VAL A 219 13.50 -6.94 6.31
C VAL A 219 12.15 -6.24 6.14
N TYR A 220 11.45 -5.97 7.23
CA TYR A 220 10.16 -5.29 7.25
C TYR A 220 9.85 -4.69 8.64
N GLY A 221 8.93 -3.74 8.71
CA GLY A 221 8.31 -3.33 9.96
C GLY A 221 6.98 -2.61 9.72
N ASP A 222 6.02 -2.86 10.59
CA ASP A 222 4.66 -2.34 10.52
C ASP A 222 4.24 -1.76 11.86
N THR A 223 4.40 -0.44 12.03
CA THR A 223 3.90 0.38 13.15
C THR A 223 4.41 0.03 14.55
N ASP A 224 4.24 -1.21 15.00
CA ASP A 224 4.59 -1.77 16.30
C ASP A 224 5.48 -3.02 16.24
N SER A 225 5.67 -3.57 15.03
CA SER A 225 6.50 -4.76 14.81
C SER A 225 7.69 -4.49 13.88
N VAL A 226 8.80 -5.19 14.13
CA VAL A 226 9.97 -5.29 13.25
C VAL A 226 10.29 -6.75 12.94
N PHE A 227 10.62 -7.02 11.69
CA PHE A 227 10.93 -8.34 11.16
C PHE A 227 12.42 -8.38 10.93
N VAL A 228 13.11 -9.18 11.72
CA VAL A 228 14.57 -9.21 11.79
C VAL A 228 15.06 -10.54 11.25
N ASN A 229 15.84 -10.51 10.18
CA ASN A 229 16.52 -11.68 9.66
C ASN A 229 17.67 -12.05 10.61
N SER A 230 17.58 -13.23 11.23
CA SER A 230 18.60 -13.73 12.16
C SER A 230 19.84 -14.26 11.44
N ASN A 231 19.80 -14.39 10.11
CA ASN A 231 20.85 -14.96 9.28
C ASN A 231 21.22 -16.44 9.54
N VAL A 232 20.44 -17.12 10.39
CA VAL A 232 20.67 -18.51 10.80
C VAL A 232 19.49 -19.42 10.43
N THR A 233 19.78 -20.71 10.29
CA THR A 233 18.80 -21.78 10.06
C THR A 233 18.66 -22.72 11.25
N ASP A 234 19.49 -22.53 12.29
CA ASP A 234 19.37 -23.26 13.54
C ASP A 234 18.39 -22.56 14.50
N TRP A 235 17.51 -23.34 15.10
CA TRP A 235 16.46 -22.83 15.99
C TRP A 235 17.02 -22.27 17.30
N GLN A 236 17.99 -22.96 17.91
CA GLN A 236 18.53 -22.56 19.21
C GLN A 236 19.31 -21.25 19.07
N GLU A 237 20.07 -21.12 17.99
CA GLU A 237 20.80 -19.90 17.67
C GLU A 237 19.85 -18.74 17.37
N ALA A 238 18.79 -18.96 16.58
CA ALA A 238 17.77 -17.93 16.33
C ALA A 238 17.11 -17.44 17.62
N MET A 239 16.79 -18.35 18.55
CA MET A 239 16.23 -18.00 19.85
C MET A 239 17.22 -17.23 20.73
N LYS A 240 18.51 -17.59 20.70
CA LYS A 240 19.56 -16.84 21.40
C LYS A 240 19.67 -15.40 20.87
N ILE A 241 19.74 -15.22 19.56
CA ILE A 241 19.77 -13.91 18.90
C ILE A 241 18.53 -13.10 19.27
N SER A 242 17.34 -13.73 19.27
CA SER A 242 16.10 -13.05 19.67
C SER A 242 16.15 -12.55 21.12
N GLY A 243 16.73 -13.32 22.03
CA GLY A 243 16.88 -12.97 23.44
C GLY A 243 17.87 -11.82 23.66
N GLU A 244 19.00 -11.85 22.97
CA GLU A 244 20.01 -10.78 22.99
C GLU A 244 19.45 -9.48 22.41
N PHE A 245 18.78 -9.54 21.26
CA PHE A 245 18.14 -8.39 20.64
C PHE A 245 17.02 -7.82 21.52
N LYS A 246 16.14 -8.69 22.06
CA LYS A 246 15.09 -8.30 23.01
C LYS A 246 15.66 -7.54 24.20
N LYS A 247 16.72 -8.07 24.81
CA LYS A 247 17.38 -7.43 25.96
C LYS A 247 17.96 -6.08 25.58
N ALA A 248 18.70 -6.00 24.47
CA ALA A 248 19.31 -4.76 24.01
C ALA A 248 18.29 -3.65 23.71
N VAL A 249 17.11 -3.99 23.19
CA VAL A 249 16.01 -3.03 22.98
C VAL A 249 15.38 -2.62 24.31
N ASN A 250 15.04 -3.59 25.16
CA ASN A 250 14.35 -3.32 26.43
C ASN A 250 15.21 -2.54 27.42
N ASP A 251 16.54 -2.73 27.43
CA ASP A 251 17.46 -1.99 28.29
C ASP A 251 17.48 -0.47 27.97
N ARG A 252 16.92 -0.04 26.84
CA ARG A 252 16.80 1.38 26.46
C ARG A 252 15.56 2.09 27.02
N TYR A 253 14.59 1.34 27.55
CA TYR A 253 13.30 1.88 27.97
C TYR A 253 12.92 1.38 29.38
N LYS A 254 12.07 2.12 30.10
CA LYS A 254 11.68 1.76 31.47
C LYS A 254 10.42 0.90 31.53
N LEU A 255 9.43 1.21 30.68
CA LEU A 255 8.10 0.62 30.66
C LEU A 255 7.75 0.01 29.30
N LEU A 256 8.38 0.51 28.23
CA LEU A 256 8.20 -0.06 26.89
C LEU A 256 8.99 -1.37 26.74
N GLU A 257 8.28 -2.44 26.40
CA GLU A 257 8.85 -3.78 26.22
C GLU A 257 8.57 -4.29 24.80
N ILE A 258 9.63 -4.73 24.11
CA ILE A 258 9.55 -5.57 22.92
C ILE A 258 9.57 -7.04 23.32
N ASP A 259 8.81 -7.87 22.61
CA ASP A 259 8.79 -9.31 22.80
C ASP A 259 8.83 -10.06 21.46
N LEU A 260 9.17 -11.34 21.52
CA LEU A 260 9.12 -12.23 20.37
C LEU A 260 7.66 -12.71 20.19
N ASP A 261 7.00 -12.24 19.13
CA ASP A 261 5.61 -12.66 18.80
C ASP A 261 5.58 -13.94 17.93
N GLY A 262 6.68 -14.21 17.22
CA GLY A 262 6.83 -15.43 16.45
C GLY A 262 8.15 -15.50 15.69
N VAL A 263 8.43 -16.69 15.19
CA VAL A 263 9.57 -16.96 14.31
C VAL A 263 9.03 -17.53 13.00
N PHE A 264 9.44 -16.94 11.87
CA PHE A 264 9.14 -17.48 10.56
C PHE A 264 10.35 -18.24 10.02
N GLN A 265 10.15 -19.52 9.69
CA GLN A 265 11.17 -20.33 9.03
C GLN A 265 11.43 -19.89 7.60
N ARG A 266 10.34 -19.56 6.89
CA ARG A 266 10.37 -19.01 5.54
C ARG A 266 9.38 -17.86 5.44
N LEU A 267 9.77 -16.80 4.76
CA LEU A 267 8.94 -15.61 4.56
C LEU A 267 8.95 -15.19 3.09
N LEU A 268 7.79 -15.20 2.46
CA LEU A 268 7.55 -14.55 1.18
C LEU A 268 6.97 -13.15 1.43
N LEU A 269 7.80 -12.13 1.24
CA LEU A 269 7.44 -10.74 1.45
C LEU A 269 7.23 -10.03 0.10
N LEU A 270 5.99 -9.61 -0.17
CA LEU A 270 5.64 -9.00 -1.47
C LEU A 270 5.50 -7.49 -1.39
N GLN A 271 4.68 -6.99 -0.47
CA GLN A 271 4.38 -5.57 -0.32
C GLN A 271 4.01 -5.26 1.15
N LYS A 272 3.84 -3.97 1.47
CA LYS A 272 3.34 -3.53 2.78
C LYS A 272 2.04 -4.26 3.13
N LYS A 273 2.02 -4.91 4.29
CA LYS A 273 0.91 -5.72 4.80
C LYS A 273 0.48 -6.88 3.88
N LYS A 274 1.37 -7.34 2.98
CA LYS A 274 1.15 -8.50 2.09
C LYS A 274 2.35 -9.45 2.16
N TYR A 275 2.18 -10.52 2.92
CA TYR A 275 3.19 -11.56 3.08
C TYR A 275 2.56 -12.92 3.38
N ALA A 276 3.35 -13.97 3.18
CA ALA A 276 3.04 -15.32 3.63
C ALA A 276 4.29 -15.94 4.25
N ALA A 277 4.12 -16.71 5.30
CA ALA A 277 5.24 -17.29 6.03
C ALA A 277 4.88 -18.65 6.65
N ILE A 278 5.90 -19.47 6.89
CA ILE A 278 5.79 -20.64 7.76
C ILE A 278 6.19 -20.20 9.16
N LYS A 279 5.23 -20.13 10.07
CA LYS A 279 5.42 -19.82 11.49
C LYS A 279 5.79 -21.08 12.26
N VAL A 280 6.80 -20.95 13.12
CA VAL A 280 7.22 -21.99 14.06
C VAL A 280 6.57 -21.70 15.40
N GLU A 281 5.77 -22.64 15.93
CA GLU A 281 5.06 -22.46 17.21
C GLU A 281 5.89 -22.93 18.41
N ASP A 282 6.39 -24.16 18.37
CA ASP A 282 7.14 -24.78 19.49
C ASP A 282 8.43 -25.48 19.02
N GLY A 283 9.09 -24.93 17.99
CA GLY A 283 10.28 -25.54 17.35
C GLY A 283 10.01 -26.82 16.54
N THR A 284 8.83 -27.42 16.71
CA THR A 284 8.44 -28.70 16.10
C THR A 284 7.16 -28.61 15.26
N HIS A 285 6.27 -27.69 15.61
CA HIS A 285 5.01 -27.46 14.91
C HIS A 285 5.12 -26.24 14.00
N PHE A 286 4.66 -26.42 12.76
CA PHE A 286 4.68 -25.39 11.71
C PHE A 286 3.26 -25.03 11.30
N SER A 287 2.97 -23.74 11.19
CA SER A 287 1.69 -23.24 10.70
C SER A 287 1.88 -22.18 9.63
N THR A 288 1.05 -22.18 8.58
CA THR A 288 1.15 -21.22 7.49
C THR A 288 0.39 -19.94 7.84
N GLU A 289 1.13 -18.84 7.98
CA GLU A 289 0.56 -17.51 8.21
C GLU A 289 0.48 -16.72 6.90
N VAL A 290 -0.74 -16.38 6.49
CA VAL A 290 -0.99 -15.54 5.30
C VAL A 290 -1.62 -14.21 5.70
N LYS A 291 -1.05 -13.09 5.26
CA LYS A 291 -1.54 -11.74 5.55
C LYS A 291 -1.67 -10.93 4.27
N GLY A 292 -2.86 -10.38 4.04
CA GLY A 292 -3.14 -9.45 2.93
C GLY A 292 -3.17 -10.05 1.52
N LEU A 293 -2.86 -11.34 1.35
CA LEU A 293 -2.97 -12.07 0.09
C LEU A 293 -4.42 -12.43 -0.25
N ASP A 294 -4.67 -12.64 -1.53
CA ASP A 294 -6.00 -12.81 -2.13
C ASP A 294 -6.76 -14.04 -1.62
N MET A 295 -6.02 -15.06 -1.17
CA MET A 295 -6.56 -16.32 -0.64
C MET A 295 -7.49 -16.12 0.56
N LYS A 296 -7.25 -15.09 1.39
CA LYS A 296 -8.08 -14.76 2.56
C LYS A 296 -9.23 -13.80 2.23
N ARG A 297 -9.30 -13.28 1.00
CA ARG A 297 -10.34 -12.32 0.61
C ARG A 297 -11.59 -13.06 0.17
N ARG A 298 -12.75 -12.56 0.60
CA ARG A 298 -14.07 -13.15 0.28
C ARG A 298 -14.44 -13.00 -1.20
N GLU A 299 -13.80 -12.06 -1.90
CA GLU A 299 -14.10 -11.67 -3.28
C GLU A 299 -13.48 -12.60 -4.35
N TYR A 300 -12.73 -13.64 -3.95
CA TYR A 300 -12.18 -14.65 -4.85
C TYR A 300 -12.95 -15.97 -4.73
N CYS A 301 -13.12 -16.65 -5.87
CA CYS A 301 -13.75 -17.97 -5.93
C CYS A 301 -12.89 -19.03 -5.23
N ALA A 302 -13.51 -20.16 -4.88
CA ALA A 302 -12.84 -21.24 -4.16
C ALA A 302 -11.67 -21.82 -4.98
N LEU A 303 -11.82 -21.97 -6.29
CA LEU A 303 -10.75 -22.42 -7.19
C LEU A 303 -9.50 -21.54 -7.11
N SER A 304 -9.69 -20.21 -7.14
CA SER A 304 -8.56 -19.29 -7.07
C SER A 304 -7.84 -19.41 -5.73
N LYS A 305 -8.58 -19.66 -4.64
CA LYS A 305 -7.99 -19.83 -3.31
C LYS A 305 -7.21 -21.13 -3.21
N SER A 306 -7.77 -22.24 -3.70
CA SER A 306 -7.11 -23.54 -3.67
C SER A 306 -5.85 -23.59 -4.54
N VAL A 307 -5.92 -23.04 -5.75
CA VAL A 307 -4.75 -22.92 -6.64
C VAL A 307 -3.67 -22.04 -6.03
N SER A 308 -4.03 -20.85 -5.52
CA SER A 308 -3.05 -19.98 -4.85
C SER A 308 -2.48 -20.62 -3.59
N GLN A 309 -3.26 -21.44 -2.87
CA GLN A 309 -2.79 -22.18 -1.72
C GLN A 309 -1.75 -23.23 -2.09
N TYR A 310 -2.05 -24.04 -3.11
CA TYR A 310 -1.11 -25.03 -3.62
C TYR A 310 0.22 -24.38 -4.05
N VAL A 311 0.14 -23.30 -4.85
CA VAL A 311 1.34 -22.57 -5.30
C VAL A 311 2.14 -22.04 -4.11
N LEU A 312 1.45 -21.47 -3.11
CA LEU A 312 2.12 -20.91 -1.93
C LEU A 312 2.78 -22.00 -1.07
N GLU A 313 2.12 -23.14 -0.87
CA GLU A 313 2.66 -24.28 -0.14
C GLU A 313 3.92 -24.81 -0.80
N HIS A 314 3.96 -24.88 -2.14
CA HIS A 314 5.16 -25.26 -2.89
C HIS A 314 6.28 -24.22 -2.81
N ILE A 315 5.98 -22.93 -2.89
CA ILE A 315 6.99 -21.86 -2.72
C ILE A 315 7.62 -21.92 -1.33
N LEU A 316 6.82 -22.20 -0.30
CA LEU A 316 7.29 -22.24 1.08
C LEU A 316 7.85 -23.61 1.49
N SER A 317 7.83 -24.63 0.62
CA SER A 317 8.05 -26.04 0.98
C SER A 317 9.42 -26.39 1.55
N GLY A 318 10.48 -25.65 1.20
CA GLY A 318 11.86 -26.03 1.49
C GLY A 318 12.65 -26.54 0.27
N GLU A 319 11.94 -26.98 -0.78
CA GLU A 319 12.55 -27.67 -1.92
C GLU A 319 13.39 -26.75 -2.83
N ALA A 320 14.22 -27.36 -3.67
CA ALA A 320 15.01 -26.64 -4.66
C ALA A 320 14.10 -25.86 -5.63
N THR A 321 14.48 -24.61 -5.92
CA THR A 321 13.68 -23.69 -6.73
C THR A 321 13.24 -24.29 -8.07
N GLU A 322 14.13 -25.02 -8.76
CA GLU A 322 13.83 -25.65 -10.05
C GLU A 322 12.69 -26.67 -9.93
N THR A 323 12.74 -27.53 -8.92
CA THR A 323 11.69 -28.55 -8.65
C THR A 323 10.36 -27.89 -8.29
N VAL A 324 10.40 -26.81 -7.51
CA VAL A 324 9.20 -26.05 -7.12
C VAL A 324 8.56 -25.41 -8.34
N VAL A 325 9.34 -24.77 -9.20
CA VAL A 325 8.86 -24.10 -10.42
C VAL A 325 8.25 -25.12 -11.39
N GLU A 326 8.91 -26.25 -11.61
CA GLU A 326 8.40 -27.34 -12.47
C GLU A 326 7.05 -27.87 -11.96
N ARG A 327 6.95 -28.22 -10.66
CA ARG A 327 5.70 -28.70 -10.05
C ARG A 327 4.56 -27.68 -10.14
N ILE A 328 4.87 -26.40 -9.94
CA ILE A 328 3.88 -25.31 -10.07
C ILE A 328 3.42 -25.22 -11.52
N HIS A 329 4.34 -25.26 -12.48
CA HIS A 329 4.04 -25.17 -13.90
C HIS A 329 3.14 -26.33 -14.36
N ASP A 330 3.48 -27.57 -13.98
CA ASP A 330 2.71 -28.77 -14.31
C ASP A 330 1.30 -28.72 -13.71
N TYR A 331 1.21 -28.32 -12.43
CA TYR A 331 -0.08 -28.17 -11.76
C TYR A 331 -0.96 -27.11 -12.41
N LEU A 332 -0.42 -25.92 -12.71
CA LEU A 332 -1.16 -24.84 -13.37
C LEU A 332 -1.57 -25.22 -14.79
N THR A 333 -0.73 -25.96 -15.51
CA THR A 333 -1.02 -26.48 -16.86
C THR A 333 -2.20 -27.46 -16.81
N LYS A 334 -2.11 -28.48 -15.94
CA LYS A 334 -3.18 -29.46 -15.73
C LYS A 334 -4.48 -28.80 -15.26
N MET A 335 -4.40 -27.87 -14.31
CA MET A 335 -5.58 -27.12 -13.85
C MET A 335 -6.22 -26.31 -14.98
N GLY A 336 -5.42 -25.69 -15.84
CA GLY A 336 -5.89 -24.99 -17.02
C GLY A 336 -6.60 -25.91 -18.02
N GLU A 337 -6.10 -27.14 -18.21
CA GLU A 337 -6.76 -28.18 -19.01
C GLU A 337 -8.06 -28.67 -18.38
N ASP A 338 -8.09 -28.93 -17.08
CA ASP A 338 -9.29 -29.40 -16.37
C ASP A 338 -10.39 -28.34 -16.35
N VAL A 339 -10.03 -27.06 -16.23
CA VAL A 339 -10.97 -25.95 -16.38
C VAL A 339 -11.52 -25.87 -17.81
N ARG A 340 -10.65 -25.92 -18.84
CA ARG A 340 -11.08 -25.86 -20.25
C ARG A 340 -11.89 -27.08 -20.67
N GLY A 341 -11.58 -28.24 -20.09
CA GLY A 341 -12.29 -29.50 -20.29
C GLY A 341 -13.55 -29.64 -19.44
N GLY A 342 -13.94 -28.62 -18.67
CA GLY A 342 -15.18 -28.63 -17.89
C GLY A 342 -15.20 -29.64 -16.72
N LYS A 343 -14.04 -30.14 -16.28
CA LYS A 343 -13.95 -31.13 -15.19
C LYS A 343 -14.07 -30.51 -13.79
N VAL A 344 -13.95 -29.19 -13.68
CA VAL A 344 -14.08 -28.45 -12.42
C VAL A 344 -15.54 -28.13 -12.13
N LYS A 345 -15.99 -28.42 -10.90
CA LYS A 345 -17.37 -28.18 -10.46
C LYS A 345 -17.72 -26.70 -10.50
N LEU A 346 -18.97 -26.39 -10.83
CA LEU A 346 -19.52 -25.02 -10.87
C LEU A 346 -19.31 -24.26 -9.55
N ASP A 347 -19.44 -24.96 -8.42
CA ASP A 347 -19.35 -24.36 -7.08
C ASP A 347 -17.98 -23.74 -6.78
N GLU A 348 -16.93 -24.24 -7.43
CA GLU A 348 -15.57 -23.73 -7.30
C GLU A 348 -15.39 -22.34 -7.90
N PHE A 349 -16.30 -21.92 -8.79
CA PHE A 349 -16.28 -20.62 -9.47
C PHE A 349 -17.15 -19.55 -8.80
N ILE A 350 -17.93 -19.90 -7.76
CA ILE A 350 -18.83 -18.96 -7.10
C ILE A 350 -18.04 -17.89 -6.35
N ILE A 351 -18.38 -16.62 -6.59
CA ILE A 351 -17.87 -15.46 -5.86
C ILE A 351 -18.97 -14.89 -4.97
N PHE A 352 -18.63 -14.58 -3.72
CA PHE A 352 -19.57 -14.02 -2.74
C PHE A 352 -19.22 -12.56 -2.44
N LYS A 353 -20.20 -11.65 -2.55
CA LYS A 353 -19.99 -10.23 -2.21
C LYS A 353 -21.18 -9.64 -1.46
N ARG A 354 -20.88 -8.94 -0.37
CA ARG A 354 -21.89 -8.26 0.46
C ARG A 354 -22.33 -6.93 -0.15
N LEU A 355 -23.64 -6.71 -0.22
CA LEU A 355 -24.25 -5.41 -0.51
C LEU A 355 -24.07 -4.47 0.68
N GLY A 356 -23.42 -3.33 0.48
CA GLY A 356 -23.29 -2.27 1.50
C GLY A 356 -24.40 -1.23 1.46
N LYS A 357 -25.26 -1.27 0.45
CA LYS A 357 -26.46 -0.44 0.30
C LYS A 357 -27.55 -1.27 -0.36
N ASN A 358 -28.77 -0.76 -0.46
CA ASN A 358 -29.76 -1.41 -1.30
C ASN A 358 -29.31 -1.33 -2.78
N PRO A 359 -29.63 -2.35 -3.61
CA PRO A 359 -29.13 -2.42 -4.99
C PRO A 359 -29.39 -1.17 -5.84
N GLU A 360 -30.49 -0.45 -5.59
CA GLU A 360 -30.89 0.77 -6.31
C GLU A 360 -30.09 2.02 -5.89
N ASP A 361 -29.55 2.03 -4.67
CA ASP A 361 -28.82 3.17 -4.10
C ASP A 361 -27.33 3.20 -4.53
N TYR A 362 -26.94 2.28 -5.42
CA TYR A 362 -25.59 2.19 -5.95
C TYR A 362 -25.41 3.14 -7.16
N PRO A 363 -24.57 4.19 -7.06
CA PRO A 363 -24.36 5.15 -8.14
C PRO A 363 -23.67 4.57 -9.38
N ASP A 364 -22.99 3.42 -9.23
CA ASP A 364 -22.32 2.70 -10.31
C ASP A 364 -22.75 1.23 -10.30
N ALA A 365 -24.06 1.00 -10.32
CA ALA A 365 -24.64 -0.34 -10.33
C ALA A 365 -24.25 -1.14 -11.58
N LYS A 366 -24.08 -0.47 -12.74
CA LYS A 366 -23.76 -1.10 -14.04
C LYS A 366 -22.37 -1.73 -14.08
N SER A 367 -21.38 -1.18 -13.36
CA SER A 367 -20.03 -1.76 -13.33
C SER A 367 -19.84 -2.85 -12.26
N GLN A 368 -20.86 -3.10 -11.43
CA GLN A 368 -20.76 -3.94 -10.24
C GLN A 368 -21.52 -5.28 -10.41
N PRO A 369 -20.80 -6.41 -10.58
CA PRO A 369 -21.39 -7.72 -10.84
C PRO A 369 -22.46 -8.15 -9.83
N HIS A 370 -22.11 -8.11 -8.54
CA HIS A 370 -23.01 -8.45 -7.43
C HIS A 370 -24.26 -7.55 -7.34
N VAL A 371 -24.17 -6.29 -7.78
CA VAL A 371 -25.32 -5.37 -7.82
C VAL A 371 -26.22 -5.71 -9.00
N GLN A 372 -25.66 -5.99 -10.18
CA GLN A 372 -26.43 -6.44 -11.34
C GLN A 372 -27.19 -7.74 -11.07
N VAL A 373 -26.55 -8.71 -10.41
CA VAL A 373 -27.20 -9.95 -10.00
C VAL A 373 -28.32 -9.69 -8.99
N ALA A 374 -28.09 -8.82 -8.00
CA ALA A 374 -29.12 -8.43 -7.04
C ALA A 374 -30.32 -7.72 -7.70
N LEU A 375 -30.08 -6.82 -8.66
CA LEU A 375 -31.14 -6.14 -9.40
C LEU A 375 -31.99 -7.14 -10.22
N ARG A 376 -31.35 -8.13 -10.86
CA ARG A 376 -32.09 -9.20 -11.58
C ARG A 376 -32.85 -10.12 -10.64
N MET A 377 -32.27 -10.46 -9.49
CA MET A 377 -32.95 -11.21 -8.45
C MET A 377 -34.20 -10.47 -7.96
N LYS A 378 -34.11 -9.13 -7.81
CA LYS A 378 -35.25 -8.27 -7.47
C LYS A 378 -36.32 -8.25 -8.56
N ALA A 379 -35.92 -8.14 -9.83
CA ALA A 379 -36.84 -8.19 -10.98
C ALA A 379 -37.61 -9.52 -11.08
N ARG A 380 -37.08 -10.61 -10.54
CA ARG A 380 -37.72 -11.93 -10.47
C ARG A 380 -38.53 -12.18 -9.20
N GLY A 381 -38.79 -11.14 -8.41
CA GLY A 381 -39.58 -11.23 -7.18
C GLY A 381 -38.77 -11.52 -5.91
N GLY A 382 -37.43 -11.55 -5.97
CA GLY A 382 -36.58 -11.62 -4.78
C GLY A 382 -36.49 -10.28 -4.05
N THR A 383 -36.08 -10.29 -2.78
CA THR A 383 -35.97 -9.07 -1.96
C THR A 383 -34.56 -8.87 -1.38
N PRO A 384 -33.51 -8.69 -2.20
CA PRO A 384 -32.16 -8.42 -1.71
C PRO A 384 -32.07 -7.04 -1.05
N ARG A 385 -31.43 -6.95 0.11
CA ARG A 385 -31.28 -5.73 0.93
C ARG A 385 -29.83 -5.44 1.26
N SER A 386 -29.57 -4.22 1.76
CA SER A 386 -28.29 -3.88 2.36
C SER A 386 -27.91 -4.88 3.47
N GLY A 387 -26.68 -5.39 3.44
CA GLY A 387 -26.17 -6.41 4.36
C GLY A 387 -26.14 -7.83 3.77
N ASP A 388 -26.95 -8.11 2.74
CA ASP A 388 -27.04 -9.44 2.13
C ASP A 388 -25.79 -9.80 1.34
N VAL A 389 -25.47 -11.10 1.30
CA VAL A 389 -24.35 -11.66 0.52
C VAL A 389 -24.89 -12.25 -0.77
N ILE A 390 -24.44 -11.70 -1.89
CA ILE A 390 -24.90 -12.10 -3.23
C ILE A 390 -23.83 -13.02 -3.86
N PRO A 391 -24.18 -14.27 -4.19
CA PRO A 391 -23.33 -15.16 -4.95
C PRO A 391 -23.48 -14.89 -6.46
N TYR A 392 -22.38 -14.92 -7.20
CA TYR A 392 -22.40 -14.78 -8.65
C TYR A 392 -21.26 -15.54 -9.33
N ILE A 393 -21.50 -15.93 -10.58
CA ILE A 393 -20.52 -16.55 -11.50
C ILE A 393 -20.52 -15.76 -12.81
N PHE A 394 -19.39 -15.67 -13.48
CA PHE A 394 -19.31 -15.07 -14.80
C PHE A 394 -19.54 -16.13 -15.89
N CYS A 395 -20.42 -15.83 -16.84
CA CYS A 395 -20.67 -16.66 -18.02
C CYS A 395 -20.01 -16.05 -19.28
N PHE A 396 -19.93 -16.83 -20.36
CA PHE A 396 -19.62 -16.26 -21.68
C PHE A 396 -20.70 -15.26 -22.12
N GLY A 397 -20.30 -14.25 -22.88
CA GLY A 397 -21.25 -13.35 -23.54
C GLY A 397 -21.65 -13.94 -24.89
N ASP A 398 -22.90 -13.77 -25.29
CA ASP A 398 -23.33 -14.01 -26.67
C ASP A 398 -22.71 -12.93 -27.57
N GLY A 399 -21.71 -13.30 -28.36
CA GLY A 399 -20.99 -12.38 -29.26
C GLY A 399 -19.70 -11.82 -28.64
N GLY A 400 -18.57 -12.01 -29.34
CA GLY A 400 -17.21 -11.64 -28.91
C GLY A 400 -16.89 -10.15 -28.80
N GLU A 401 -17.82 -9.32 -28.33
CA GLU A 401 -17.58 -7.89 -28.11
C GLU A 401 -16.93 -7.62 -26.75
N THR A 402 -15.66 -7.20 -26.80
CA THR A 402 -14.81 -6.83 -25.66
C THR A 402 -15.06 -5.40 -25.20
N ALA A 403 -16.25 -5.12 -24.65
CA ALA A 403 -16.49 -3.87 -23.91
C ALA A 403 -16.36 -4.09 -22.40
N LYS A 404 -15.52 -3.29 -21.71
CA LYS A 404 -15.32 -3.35 -20.23
C LYS A 404 -16.62 -3.23 -19.42
N ASN A 405 -17.67 -2.63 -19.98
CA ASN A 405 -18.99 -2.50 -19.33
C ASN A 405 -19.83 -3.78 -19.41
N ALA A 406 -19.54 -4.71 -20.33
CA ALA A 406 -20.27 -5.97 -20.48
C ALA A 406 -19.93 -7.02 -19.42
N GLN A 407 -18.84 -6.83 -18.65
CA GLN A 407 -18.36 -7.86 -17.72
C GLN A 407 -19.29 -8.04 -16.51
N ALA A 408 -19.82 -6.96 -15.94
CA ALA A 408 -20.78 -7.04 -14.84
C ALA A 408 -22.11 -7.62 -15.31
N ASP A 409 -22.51 -7.38 -16.56
CA ASP A 409 -23.71 -7.96 -17.15
C ASP A 409 -23.59 -9.48 -17.37
N ARG A 410 -22.37 -9.97 -17.60
CA ARG A 410 -22.07 -11.41 -17.71
C ARG A 410 -22.12 -12.16 -16.38
N ALA A 411 -22.25 -11.47 -15.25
CA ALA A 411 -22.42 -12.12 -13.96
C ALA A 411 -23.86 -12.64 -13.78
N LYS A 412 -24.03 -13.90 -13.39
CA LYS A 412 -25.31 -14.58 -13.18
C LYS A 412 -25.35 -15.21 -11.79
N HIS A 413 -26.54 -15.36 -11.23
CA HIS A 413 -26.70 -16.11 -9.98
C HIS A 413 -26.49 -17.61 -10.26
N PRO A 414 -25.84 -18.39 -9.37
CA PRO A 414 -25.58 -19.82 -9.59
C PRO A 414 -26.84 -20.64 -9.90
N ASP A 415 -27.96 -20.32 -9.26
CA ASP A 415 -29.24 -21.01 -9.50
C ASP A 415 -29.82 -20.76 -10.90
N GLU A 416 -29.38 -19.73 -11.61
CA GLU A 416 -29.78 -19.51 -13.01
C GLU A 416 -29.12 -20.52 -13.95
N ILE A 417 -27.92 -20.95 -13.59
CA ILE A 417 -27.08 -21.86 -14.36
C ILE A 417 -27.43 -23.32 -14.02
N ARG A 418 -27.88 -23.58 -12.79
CA ARG A 418 -28.31 -24.91 -12.34
C ARG A 418 -29.69 -25.33 -12.88
N LYS A 419 -30.46 -24.43 -13.49
CA LYS A 419 -31.77 -24.77 -14.07
C LYS A 419 -31.58 -25.61 -15.34
N VAL A 420 -32.30 -26.73 -15.39
CA VAL A 420 -32.31 -27.66 -16.53
C VAL A 420 -32.72 -26.92 -17.80
N GLY A 421 -31.87 -26.92 -18.84
CA GLY A 421 -32.13 -26.30 -20.14
C GLY A 421 -31.46 -24.95 -20.41
N SER A 422 -30.47 -24.52 -19.62
CA SER A 422 -29.69 -23.31 -19.94
C SER A 422 -28.53 -23.62 -20.90
N ASP A 423 -28.50 -23.01 -22.09
CA ASP A 423 -27.36 -23.00 -23.03
C ASP A 423 -26.16 -22.16 -22.54
N LEU A 424 -26.13 -21.82 -21.25
CA LEU A 424 -25.12 -20.98 -20.63
C LEU A 424 -23.84 -21.78 -20.41
N ASN A 425 -22.94 -21.73 -21.40
CA ASN A 425 -21.60 -22.26 -21.24
C ASN A 425 -20.83 -21.47 -20.17
N ILE A 426 -20.33 -22.20 -19.18
CA ILE A 426 -19.42 -21.69 -18.17
C ILE A 426 -18.03 -21.73 -18.78
N GLY A 427 -17.33 -20.61 -18.75
CA GLY A 427 -15.89 -20.70 -18.90
C GLY A 427 -15.21 -19.47 -18.38
N LEU A 428 -13.98 -19.71 -17.94
CA LEU A 428 -13.05 -18.65 -17.60
C LEU A 428 -12.68 -17.95 -18.90
N ASP A 429 -13.06 -16.68 -19.03
CA ASP A 429 -12.53 -15.82 -20.08
C ASP A 429 -10.99 -15.76 -19.94
N PRO A 430 -10.22 -16.41 -20.83
CA PRO A 430 -8.77 -16.51 -20.69
C PRO A 430 -8.11 -15.12 -20.79
N ASN A 431 -8.76 -14.16 -21.44
CA ASN A 431 -8.27 -12.79 -21.57
C ASN A 431 -8.27 -12.04 -20.23
N ARG A 432 -9.06 -12.50 -19.25
CA ARG A 432 -9.00 -11.97 -17.87
C ARG A 432 -7.69 -12.34 -17.16
N TYR A 433 -7.10 -13.50 -17.47
CA TYR A 433 -5.89 -14.00 -16.82
C TYR A 433 -4.63 -13.74 -17.64
N ARG A 434 -4.74 -13.65 -18.97
CA ARG A 434 -3.61 -13.27 -19.86
C ARG A 434 -3.19 -11.81 -19.70
N GLY A 435 -4.10 -10.91 -19.29
CA GLY A 435 -3.89 -9.46 -19.35
C GLY A 435 -3.45 -8.77 -18.05
N THR A 436 -3.16 -9.48 -16.96
CA THR A 436 -2.83 -8.83 -15.66
C THR A 436 -1.41 -9.08 -15.14
N ASN A 437 -0.67 -10.08 -15.62
CA ASN A 437 0.62 -10.47 -15.00
C ASN A 437 1.85 -10.57 -15.93
N ALA A 438 1.72 -10.35 -17.24
CA ALA A 438 2.81 -10.61 -18.19
C ALA A 438 3.60 -9.36 -18.65
N THR A 439 3.35 -8.18 -18.06
CA THR A 439 4.19 -6.99 -18.28
C THR A 439 4.55 -6.40 -16.93
N GLU A 440 5.86 -6.24 -16.68
CA GLU A 440 6.54 -5.86 -15.43
C GLU A 440 7.06 -6.99 -14.53
N SER A 441 7.51 -8.10 -15.11
CA SER A 441 8.48 -9.01 -14.44
C SER A 441 9.84 -9.03 -15.14
N GLU A 442 10.33 -7.87 -15.60
CA GLU A 442 11.77 -7.70 -15.80
C GLU A 442 12.43 -7.38 -14.44
N GLY A 443 13.58 -7.98 -14.20
CA GLY A 443 14.20 -8.14 -12.88
C GLY A 443 14.43 -6.82 -12.13
N ARG A 444 14.12 -6.84 -10.83
CA ARG A 444 14.61 -5.83 -9.89
C ARG A 444 16.08 -6.12 -9.59
N TYR A 445 16.95 -5.65 -10.48
CA TYR A 445 18.31 -5.29 -10.10
C TYR A 445 18.23 -4.25 -8.98
N PHE A 446 19.17 -4.29 -8.04
CA PHE A 446 19.39 -3.24 -7.06
C PHE A 446 19.29 -1.89 -7.76
N SER A 447 18.36 -1.02 -7.34
CA SER A 447 18.30 0.34 -7.84
C SER A 447 19.58 1.05 -7.37
N SER A 448 20.57 1.09 -8.25
CA SER A 448 21.66 2.04 -8.15
C SER A 448 21.05 3.44 -8.25
N LEU A 449 21.67 4.43 -7.60
CA LEU A 449 21.29 5.83 -7.78
C LEU A 449 21.16 6.11 -9.28
N ASP A 450 20.17 6.91 -9.71
CA ASP A 450 19.93 7.24 -11.15
C ASP A 450 21.21 7.69 -11.88
N SER A 451 22.19 8.22 -11.15
CA SER A 451 23.52 8.61 -11.63
C SER A 451 24.44 7.46 -12.07
N LEU A 452 24.18 6.23 -11.62
CA LEU A 452 24.98 5.03 -11.87
C LEU A 452 24.38 4.12 -12.96
N ILE A 453 23.17 4.43 -13.44
CA ILE A 453 22.51 3.72 -14.54
C ILE A 453 23.17 4.13 -15.87
N SER A 454 23.48 3.15 -16.72
CA SER A 454 24.06 3.40 -18.05
C SER A 454 23.08 4.18 -18.93
N ASP A 455 23.59 5.01 -19.86
CA ASP A 455 22.71 5.79 -20.75
C ASP A 455 21.84 4.89 -21.65
N SER A 456 22.35 3.71 -22.05
CA SER A 456 21.60 2.73 -22.83
C SER A 456 20.40 2.17 -22.06
N GLU A 457 20.54 1.95 -20.76
CA GLU A 457 19.46 1.45 -19.91
C GLU A 457 18.50 2.59 -19.52
N ARG A 458 19.04 3.79 -19.26
CA ARG A 458 18.26 4.98 -18.90
C ARG A 458 17.25 5.38 -19.97
N TYR A 459 17.60 5.24 -21.25
CA TYR A 459 16.76 5.66 -22.37
C TYR A 459 16.10 4.48 -23.11
N LYS A 460 16.09 3.27 -22.53
CA LYS A 460 15.48 2.07 -23.13
C LYS A 460 14.00 2.27 -23.51
N ASP A 461 13.27 2.98 -22.64
CA ASP A 461 11.83 3.22 -22.80
C ASP A 461 11.50 4.59 -23.43
N SER A 462 12.51 5.30 -23.96
CA SER A 462 12.32 6.60 -24.62
C SER A 462 11.92 6.44 -26.09
N ASP A 463 10.99 7.26 -26.56
CA ASP A 463 10.57 7.26 -27.97
C ASP A 463 11.68 7.84 -28.87
N PRO A 464 12.03 7.20 -30.00
CA PRO A 464 13.07 7.69 -30.90
C PRO A 464 12.67 9.01 -31.57
N PHE A 465 13.64 9.88 -31.87
CA PHE A 465 13.37 11.10 -32.64
C PHE A 465 13.13 10.75 -34.11
N LEU A 466 11.88 10.86 -34.58
CA LEU A 466 11.51 10.52 -35.95
C LEU A 466 11.62 11.75 -36.86
N VAL A 467 12.41 11.65 -37.92
CA VAL A 467 12.61 12.75 -38.89
C VAL A 467 11.99 12.37 -40.22
N ARG A 468 11.09 13.22 -40.70
CA ARG A 468 10.49 13.12 -42.03
C ARG A 468 11.35 13.85 -43.06
N CYS A 469 11.79 13.12 -44.08
CA CYS A 469 12.56 13.68 -45.18
C CYS A 469 11.67 14.50 -46.13
N ARG A 470 12.09 15.72 -46.47
CA ARG A 470 11.35 16.58 -47.40
C ARG A 470 11.40 16.08 -48.85
N SER A 471 12.44 15.34 -49.22
CA SER A 471 12.66 14.85 -50.59
C SER A 471 11.90 13.55 -50.87
N CYS A 472 12.05 12.51 -50.04
CA CYS A 472 11.41 11.22 -50.26
C CYS A 472 10.14 11.00 -49.43
N LYS A 473 9.78 11.93 -48.52
CA LYS A 473 8.65 11.83 -47.57
C LYS A 473 8.71 10.67 -46.57
N GLY A 474 9.76 9.84 -46.61
CA GLY A 474 9.99 8.76 -45.66
C GLY A 474 10.33 9.26 -44.26
N GLU A 475 9.96 8.49 -43.26
CA GLU A 475 10.28 8.72 -41.85
C GLU A 475 11.47 7.86 -41.42
N VAL A 476 12.39 8.46 -40.68
CA VAL A 476 13.65 7.83 -40.28
C VAL A 476 13.94 8.16 -38.82
N ALA A 477 14.27 7.15 -38.02
CA ALA A 477 14.76 7.37 -36.65
C ALA A 477 16.14 8.04 -36.67
N PHE A 478 16.29 9.15 -35.96
CA PHE A 478 17.54 9.87 -35.84
C PHE A 478 18.45 9.15 -34.83
N ALA A 479 19.48 8.47 -35.33
CA ALA A 479 20.50 7.84 -34.51
C ALA A 479 21.43 8.88 -33.84
N PRO A 480 22.06 8.54 -32.70
CA PRO A 480 23.10 9.36 -32.09
C PRO A 480 24.20 9.71 -33.10
N ILE A 481 24.79 10.89 -32.96
CA ILE A 481 25.81 11.38 -33.91
C ILE A 481 27.08 10.52 -33.87
N ILE A 482 27.34 9.84 -32.75
CA ILE A 482 28.47 8.92 -32.55
C ILE A 482 28.40 7.73 -33.52
N ASP A 483 27.20 7.29 -33.89
CA ASP A 483 27.00 6.14 -34.79
C ASP A 483 27.03 6.54 -36.27
N ARG A 484 27.17 7.83 -36.59
CA ARG A 484 27.14 8.34 -37.97
C ARG A 484 28.54 8.56 -38.53
N LYS A 485 28.88 7.77 -39.56
CA LYS A 485 30.09 7.93 -40.38
C LYS A 485 30.02 9.06 -41.42
N SER A 486 28.91 9.80 -41.51
CA SER A 486 28.64 10.78 -42.57
C SER A 486 28.79 12.24 -42.15
N ALA A 487 29.23 13.09 -43.09
CA ALA A 487 29.51 14.52 -42.89
C ALA A 487 28.30 15.42 -42.54
N GLY A 488 27.09 14.88 -42.45
CA GLY A 488 25.84 15.60 -42.22
C GLY A 488 24.68 14.68 -41.83
N PRO A 489 23.60 15.20 -41.22
CA PRO A 489 22.35 14.46 -41.11
C PRO A 489 21.77 14.31 -42.53
N ALA A 490 21.83 13.10 -43.10
CA ALA A 490 21.27 12.79 -44.40
C ALA A 490 20.22 11.70 -44.29
N CYS A 491 19.23 11.71 -45.19
CA CYS A 491 18.24 10.65 -45.27
C CYS A 491 18.90 9.36 -45.79
N PRO A 492 18.82 8.22 -45.06
CA PRO A 492 19.39 6.95 -45.52
C PRO A 492 18.82 6.47 -46.85
N ALA A 493 17.54 6.78 -47.13
CA ALA A 493 16.85 6.31 -48.33
C ALA A 493 17.19 7.11 -49.60
N CYS A 494 17.34 8.44 -49.50
CA CYS A 494 17.52 9.30 -50.68
C CYS A 494 18.75 10.20 -50.62
N GLN A 495 19.58 10.07 -49.58
CA GLN A 495 20.83 10.82 -49.35
C GLN A 495 20.68 12.36 -49.33
N ALA A 496 19.45 12.87 -49.27
CA ALA A 496 19.19 14.30 -49.14
C ALA A 496 19.57 14.77 -47.74
N SER A 497 20.27 15.90 -47.64
CA SER A 497 20.64 16.53 -46.37
C SER A 497 19.42 17.09 -45.65
N PHE A 498 19.33 16.85 -44.35
CA PHE A 498 18.33 17.45 -43.50
C PHE A 498 18.75 18.89 -43.15
N GLY A 499 17.92 19.87 -43.50
CA GLY A 499 18.17 21.26 -43.11
C GLY A 499 17.98 21.48 -41.61
N THR A 500 18.86 22.27 -40.99
CA THR A 500 18.83 22.59 -39.55
C THR A 500 17.47 23.10 -39.09
N ALA A 501 16.85 24.04 -39.81
CA ALA A 501 15.53 24.57 -39.48
C ALA A 501 14.42 23.50 -39.54
N SER A 502 14.52 22.57 -40.49
CA SER A 502 13.56 21.46 -40.60
C SER A 502 13.69 20.51 -39.41
N LEU A 503 14.92 20.17 -39.01
CA LEU A 503 15.16 19.33 -37.84
C LEU A 503 14.69 20.02 -36.56
N GLN A 504 14.96 21.31 -36.41
CA GLN A 504 14.53 22.10 -35.26
C GLN A 504 13.01 22.09 -35.10
N VAL A 505 12.27 22.37 -36.18
CA VAL A 505 10.79 22.39 -36.14
C VAL A 505 10.23 21.00 -35.84
N GLN A 506 10.78 19.94 -36.45
CA GLN A 506 10.32 18.57 -36.19
C GLN A 506 10.61 18.12 -34.75
N LEU A 507 11.75 18.54 -34.19
CA LEU A 507 12.12 18.30 -32.79
C LEU A 507 11.18 19.05 -31.84
N GLU A 508 10.90 20.34 -32.08
CA GLU A 508 9.96 21.11 -31.27
C GLU A 508 8.55 20.52 -31.30
N VAL A 509 8.09 20.03 -32.46
CA VAL A 509 6.77 19.41 -32.59
C VAL A 509 6.67 18.13 -31.75
N GLN A 510 7.69 17.25 -31.79
CA GLN A 510 7.69 16.04 -30.96
C GLN A 510 7.83 16.34 -29.46
N ILE A 511 8.66 17.32 -29.09
CA ILE A 511 8.73 17.79 -27.70
C ILE A 511 7.36 18.28 -27.21
N ARG A 512 6.67 19.10 -28.03
CA ARG A 512 5.32 19.59 -27.69
C ARG A 512 4.29 18.46 -27.61
N ASP A 513 4.41 17.42 -28.43
CA ASP A 513 3.56 16.23 -28.35
C ASP A 513 3.73 15.49 -27.02
N HIS A 514 4.97 15.25 -26.58
CA HIS A 514 5.24 14.65 -25.28
C HIS A 514 4.80 15.52 -24.09
N ILE A 515 4.98 16.83 -24.19
CA ILE A 515 4.48 17.79 -23.19
C ILE A 515 2.94 17.74 -23.18
N SER A 516 2.29 17.69 -24.34
CA SER A 516 0.83 17.54 -24.44
C SER A 516 0.36 16.24 -23.79
N LYS A 517 0.99 15.10 -24.08
CA LYS A 517 0.70 13.80 -23.46
C LYS A 517 0.79 13.84 -21.93
N TYR A 518 1.78 14.54 -21.39
CA TYR A 518 1.89 14.77 -19.95
C TYR A 518 0.73 15.62 -19.40
N TYR A 519 0.43 16.75 -20.04
CA TYR A 519 -0.64 17.66 -19.61
C TYR A 519 -2.06 17.18 -19.91
N GLU A 520 -2.24 16.16 -20.76
CA GLU A 520 -3.50 15.44 -20.85
C GLU A 520 -3.91 14.88 -19.48
N GLY A 521 -2.93 14.56 -18.61
CA GLY A 521 -3.17 14.22 -17.21
C GLY A 521 -3.90 12.89 -17.04
N TRP A 522 -3.72 11.96 -17.99
CA TRP A 522 -4.29 10.63 -17.88
C TRP A 522 -3.70 9.88 -16.69
N THR A 523 -4.59 9.32 -15.88
CA THR A 523 -4.23 8.48 -14.75
C THR A 523 -4.87 7.12 -14.88
N VAL A 524 -4.12 6.07 -14.53
CA VAL A 524 -4.54 4.68 -14.56
C VAL A 524 -4.49 4.11 -13.15
N CYS A 525 -5.51 3.36 -12.77
CA CYS A 525 -5.56 2.69 -11.48
C CYS A 525 -4.51 1.57 -11.39
N ASP A 526 -3.78 1.50 -10.28
CA ASP A 526 -2.79 0.45 -9.98
C ASP A 526 -3.42 -0.91 -9.65
N ASP A 527 -4.68 -0.91 -9.22
CA ASP A 527 -5.50 -2.10 -9.13
C ASP A 527 -5.80 -2.65 -10.54
N GLN A 528 -5.08 -3.71 -10.90
CA GLN A 528 -5.19 -4.39 -12.19
C GLN A 528 -6.62 -4.88 -12.50
N THR A 529 -7.44 -5.13 -11.46
CA THR A 529 -8.86 -5.50 -11.63
C THR A 529 -9.77 -4.31 -11.88
N CYS A 530 -9.33 -3.11 -11.54
CA CYS A 530 -10.09 -1.88 -11.70
C CYS A 530 -10.06 -1.40 -13.16
N GLY A 531 -8.86 -1.34 -13.76
CA GLY A 531 -8.63 -0.91 -15.14
C GLY A 531 -9.15 0.49 -15.49
N ASN A 532 -9.42 1.33 -14.47
CA ASN A 532 -9.95 2.67 -14.63
C ASN A 532 -8.87 3.62 -15.15
N ARG A 533 -9.12 4.23 -16.31
CA ARG A 533 -8.30 5.26 -16.94
C ARG A 533 -9.10 6.56 -16.95
N THR A 534 -8.65 7.57 -16.22
CA THR A 534 -9.39 8.83 -16.05
C THR A 534 -8.46 10.03 -16.00
N ARG A 535 -8.94 11.16 -16.50
CA ARG A 535 -8.31 12.49 -16.34
C ARG A 535 -8.79 13.21 -15.08
N MET A 536 -9.86 12.70 -14.46
CA MET A 536 -10.39 13.28 -13.23
C MET A 536 -9.49 12.86 -12.07
N MET A 537 -8.97 13.86 -11.35
CA MET A 537 -8.19 13.64 -10.15
C MET A 537 -9.08 13.87 -8.92
N GLY A 538 -8.97 12.97 -7.94
CA GLY A 538 -9.67 13.15 -6.67
C GLY A 538 -9.10 14.33 -5.89
N VAL A 539 -9.98 15.12 -5.28
CA VAL A 539 -9.62 16.24 -4.38
C VAL A 539 -8.70 15.79 -3.24
N TYR A 540 -8.73 14.50 -2.86
CA TYR A 540 -7.95 13.91 -1.76
C TYR A 540 -6.75 13.06 -2.22
N GLY A 541 -6.16 13.42 -3.36
CA GLY A 541 -4.95 12.80 -3.88
C GLY A 541 -5.22 11.61 -4.82
N ARG A 542 -4.24 10.72 -4.92
CA ARG A 542 -4.15 9.65 -5.93
C ARG A 542 -5.07 8.45 -5.68
N ARG A 543 -6.30 8.61 -5.18
CA ARG A 543 -7.24 7.48 -5.01
C ARG A 543 -8.05 7.27 -6.29
N CYS A 544 -8.28 6.01 -6.67
CA CYS A 544 -9.16 5.70 -7.78
C CYS A 544 -10.58 6.21 -7.53
N LEU A 545 -11.13 6.93 -8.52
CA LEU A 545 -12.50 7.46 -8.46
C LEU A 545 -13.58 6.40 -8.73
N LYS A 546 -13.18 5.19 -9.16
CA LYS A 546 -14.12 4.10 -9.43
C LYS A 546 -14.75 3.64 -8.10
N PRO A 547 -16.08 3.74 -7.93
CA PRO A 547 -16.75 3.32 -6.70
C PRO A 547 -16.45 1.85 -6.37
N GLY A 548 -16.00 1.59 -5.16
CA GLY A 548 -15.63 0.23 -4.71
C GLY A 548 -14.18 -0.17 -5.00
N CYS A 549 -13.42 0.61 -5.78
CA CYS A 549 -11.98 0.41 -5.93
C CYS A 549 -11.22 1.08 -4.77
N GLN A 550 -10.29 0.35 -4.15
CA GLN A 550 -9.38 0.87 -3.13
C GLN A 550 -7.98 1.16 -3.68
N GLY A 551 -7.78 0.95 -4.99
CA GLY A 551 -6.56 1.23 -5.70
C GLY A 551 -6.24 2.72 -5.76
N LYS A 552 -4.97 3.02 -6.03
CA LYS A 552 -4.46 4.35 -6.29
C LYS A 552 -4.31 4.57 -7.79
N VAL A 553 -4.50 5.79 -8.24
CA VAL A 553 -4.23 6.18 -9.63
C VAL A 553 -2.81 6.69 -9.76
N LYS A 554 -2.11 6.28 -10.82
CA LYS A 554 -0.80 6.79 -11.21
C LYS A 554 -0.93 7.45 -12.57
N PHE A 555 -0.10 8.44 -12.86
CA PHE A 555 -0.04 9.01 -14.21
C PHE A 555 0.39 7.94 -15.20
N GLU A 556 -0.31 7.85 -16.32
CA GLU A 556 0.05 6.98 -17.45
C GLU A 556 1.36 7.44 -18.08
N TYR A 557 1.52 8.75 -18.20
CA TYR A 557 2.76 9.40 -18.60
C TYR A 557 3.23 10.32 -17.48
N SER A 558 4.25 9.88 -16.77
CA SER A 558 4.77 10.57 -15.57
C SER A 558 5.70 11.73 -15.93
N ASP A 559 5.85 12.64 -14.97
CA ASP A 559 6.86 13.70 -14.98
C ASP A 559 8.29 13.14 -15.12
N ALA A 560 8.55 11.95 -14.57
CA ALA A 560 9.80 11.22 -14.76
C ALA A 560 10.04 10.84 -16.22
N GLN A 561 9.03 10.23 -16.86
CA GLN A 561 9.12 9.78 -18.25
C GLN A 561 9.28 10.96 -19.21
N LEU A 562 8.55 12.07 -18.99
CA LEU A 562 8.74 13.29 -19.76
C LEU A 562 10.17 13.83 -19.61
N TYR A 563 10.69 13.90 -18.38
CA TYR A 563 12.04 14.37 -18.14
C TYR A 563 13.10 13.48 -18.79
N THR A 564 12.96 12.15 -18.69
CA THR A 564 13.84 11.17 -19.36
C THR A 564 13.77 11.29 -20.88
N GLN A 565 12.58 11.51 -21.45
CA GLN A 565 12.39 11.73 -22.89
C GLN A 565 13.10 13.01 -23.38
N LEU A 566 12.96 14.12 -22.65
CA LEU A 566 13.65 15.37 -22.98
C LEU A 566 15.17 15.22 -22.84
N ARG A 567 15.64 14.49 -21.84
CA ARG A 567 17.07 14.15 -21.69
C ARG A 567 17.58 13.27 -22.82
N TYR A 568 16.77 12.32 -23.30
CA TYR A 568 17.09 11.49 -24.46
C TYR A 568 17.27 12.35 -25.72
N TYR A 569 16.36 13.29 -25.99
CA TYR A 569 16.55 14.23 -27.10
C TYR A 569 17.82 15.07 -26.94
N GLY A 570 18.14 15.53 -25.73
CA GLY A 570 19.42 16.20 -25.48
C GLY A 570 20.63 15.30 -25.71
N TYR A 571 20.54 14.02 -25.32
CA TYR A 571 21.59 13.02 -25.51
C TYR A 571 21.93 12.79 -26.98
N LEU A 572 20.94 12.78 -27.88
CA LEU A 572 21.16 12.64 -29.33
C LEU A 572 22.10 13.71 -29.92
N PHE A 573 22.21 14.87 -29.26
CA PHE A 573 22.99 16.02 -29.70
C PHE A 573 24.11 16.40 -28.71
N LYS A 574 24.41 15.55 -27.71
CA LYS A 574 25.49 15.79 -26.74
C LYS A 574 26.85 15.33 -27.29
N ASN A 575 27.87 16.13 -27.00
CA ASN A 575 29.27 15.77 -27.20
C ASN A 575 29.73 14.93 -26.01
N ASN A 576 29.93 13.62 -26.19
CA ASN A 576 30.57 12.80 -25.17
C ASN A 576 32.09 12.87 -25.30
N ASN A 577 32.80 12.96 -24.17
CA ASN A 577 34.26 13.19 -24.04
C ASN A 577 35.17 12.04 -24.55
N ILE A 578 34.69 11.16 -25.42
CA ILE A 578 35.50 10.07 -26.01
C ILE A 578 35.63 10.39 -27.50
N LEU A 579 36.60 11.23 -27.83
CA LEU A 579 36.85 11.73 -29.18
C LEU A 579 38.02 10.98 -29.81
N THR A 580 37.79 10.38 -30.98
CA THR A 580 38.84 10.02 -31.93
C THR A 580 39.09 11.22 -32.86
N THR A 581 40.31 11.36 -33.41
CA THR A 581 40.73 12.51 -34.23
C THR A 581 39.80 12.79 -35.42
N ASP A 582 39.16 11.75 -35.98
CA ASP A 582 38.21 11.87 -37.10
C ASP A 582 36.84 12.44 -36.67
N MET A 583 36.42 12.23 -35.42
CA MET A 583 35.16 12.77 -34.90
C MET A 583 35.23 14.26 -34.59
N GLU A 584 36.40 14.79 -34.24
CA GLU A 584 36.59 16.23 -33.96
C GLU A 584 36.33 17.10 -35.21
N VAL A 585 36.76 16.63 -36.38
CA VAL A 585 36.55 17.34 -37.67
C VAL A 585 35.06 17.37 -38.05
N LEU A 586 34.33 16.29 -37.81
CA LEU A 586 32.88 16.19 -38.04
C LEU A 586 32.08 17.10 -37.11
N LEU A 587 32.44 17.10 -35.82
CA LEU A 587 31.82 17.95 -34.79
C LEU A 587 32.04 19.44 -35.07
N THR A 588 33.21 19.81 -35.59
CA THR A 588 33.51 21.21 -35.95
C THR A 588 32.63 21.71 -37.10
N LYS A 589 32.32 20.87 -38.09
CA LYS A 589 31.43 21.21 -39.22
C LYS A 589 29.95 21.30 -38.84
N GLN A 590 29.53 20.58 -37.80
CA GLN A 590 28.12 20.50 -37.36
C GLN A 590 27.84 21.28 -36.06
N LYS A 591 28.79 22.08 -35.60
CA LYS A 591 28.73 22.81 -34.33
C LYS A 591 27.48 23.68 -34.21
N ASP A 592 27.09 24.37 -35.27
CA ASP A 592 25.92 25.25 -35.27
C ASP A 592 24.59 24.46 -35.23
N LEU A 593 24.53 23.33 -35.93
CA LEU A 593 23.38 22.42 -35.86
C LEU A 593 23.21 21.86 -34.44
N LEU A 594 24.31 21.34 -33.87
CA LEU A 594 24.34 20.77 -32.52
C LEU A 594 23.94 21.82 -31.48
N LYS A 595 24.52 23.02 -31.55
CA LYS A 595 24.17 24.12 -30.67
C LYS A 595 22.69 24.47 -30.77
N THR A 596 22.15 24.56 -31.98
CA THR A 596 20.74 24.91 -32.21
C THR A 596 19.79 23.84 -31.66
N MET A 597 20.09 22.55 -31.88
CA MET A 597 19.27 21.45 -31.36
C MET A 597 19.33 21.38 -29.82
N THR A 598 20.54 21.46 -29.24
CA THR A 598 20.73 21.45 -27.78
C THR A 598 20.03 22.63 -27.12
N MET A 599 20.18 23.85 -27.65
CA MET A 599 19.44 25.02 -27.16
C MET A 599 17.93 24.85 -27.25
N THR A 600 17.43 24.17 -28.29
CA THR A 600 16.00 23.89 -28.45
C THR A 600 15.50 22.95 -27.35
N VAL A 601 16.24 21.90 -27.02
CA VAL A 601 15.90 20.98 -25.92
C VAL A 601 16.04 21.68 -24.55
N ASP A 602 17.14 22.41 -24.33
CA ASP A 602 17.42 23.12 -23.08
C ASP A 602 16.34 24.14 -22.74
N LYS A 603 15.82 24.87 -23.75
CA LYS A 603 14.68 25.79 -23.60
C LYS A 603 13.49 25.14 -22.89
N TYR A 604 13.18 23.86 -23.16
CA TYR A 604 12.09 23.14 -22.52
C TYR A 604 12.53 22.47 -21.21
N LEU A 605 13.77 21.96 -21.13
CA LEU A 605 14.31 21.39 -19.89
C LEU A 605 14.46 22.43 -18.77
N ASP A 606 14.76 23.69 -19.08
CA ASP A 606 14.87 24.78 -18.10
C ASP A 606 13.53 25.09 -17.43
N GLN A 607 12.43 24.84 -18.13
CA GLN A 607 11.07 24.97 -17.59
C GLN A 607 10.61 23.71 -16.83
N CYS A 608 11.39 22.64 -16.84
CA CYS A 608 11.06 21.40 -16.16
C CYS A 608 11.46 21.46 -14.68
N GLY A 609 10.48 21.41 -13.78
CA GLY A 609 10.72 21.43 -12.33
C GLY A 609 11.60 20.30 -11.80
N ARG A 610 11.73 19.17 -12.53
CA ARG A 610 12.65 18.07 -12.18
C ARG A 610 14.12 18.36 -12.46
N ARG A 611 14.45 19.39 -13.26
CA ARG A 611 15.84 19.80 -13.52
C ARG A 611 16.45 20.48 -12.30
N TRP A 612 15.64 21.16 -11.51
CA TRP A 612 16.08 22.02 -10.42
C TRP A 612 15.77 21.38 -9.08
N VAL A 613 16.73 21.42 -8.16
CA VAL A 613 16.53 21.06 -6.76
C VAL A 613 16.85 22.29 -5.94
N GLU A 614 15.84 22.86 -5.30
CA GLU A 614 16.03 24.01 -4.42
C GLU A 614 16.62 23.54 -3.09
N LEU A 615 17.95 23.59 -2.99
CA LEU A 615 18.69 23.15 -1.80
C LEU A 615 18.32 23.95 -0.55
N SER A 616 18.00 25.25 -0.70
CA SER A 616 17.52 26.11 0.40
C SER A 616 16.21 25.62 1.00
N GLY A 617 15.26 25.18 0.18
CA GLY A 617 13.99 24.59 0.65
C GLY A 617 14.15 23.18 1.21
N LEU A 618 15.10 22.40 0.68
CA LEU A 618 15.38 21.05 1.17
C LEU A 618 16.08 21.06 2.54
N PHE A 619 16.89 22.08 2.83
CA PHE A 619 17.67 22.20 4.07
C PHE A 619 17.18 23.33 4.99
N SER A 620 16.02 23.93 4.72
CA SER A 620 15.45 25.00 5.55
C SER A 620 15.20 24.57 7.00
N PHE A 621 15.02 23.26 7.24
CA PHE A 621 14.88 22.67 8.57
C PHE A 621 16.21 22.51 9.32
N MET A 622 17.36 22.56 8.62
CA MET A 622 18.69 22.59 9.22
C MET A 622 19.13 24.04 9.36
N LYS A 623 18.62 24.73 10.39
CA LYS A 623 19.27 25.96 10.86
C LYS A 623 20.53 25.55 11.62
N VAL A 624 21.69 25.98 11.13
CA VAL A 624 22.94 26.01 11.90
C VAL A 624 22.83 27.08 12.98
#